data_AF-A0A8D9HTT2-F1
#
_entry.id   AF-A0A8D9HTT2-F1
#
_cell.length_a   1.000
_cell.length_b   1.000
_cell.length_c   1.000
_cell.angle_alpha   90.00
_cell.angle_beta   90.00
_cell.angle_gamma   90.00
#
_symmetry.space_group_name_H-M   'P 1'
#
loop_
_entity.id
_entity.type
_entity.pdbx_description
1 polymer ?
#
loop_
_entity_poly.entity_id
_entity_poly.type
_entity_poly.pdbx_seq_one_letter_code
_entity_poly.pdbx_strand_id
1 'polypeptide(L)'
;TPINQERRKRRRINKKTEAMSYSSLKLPIFLILSSLLHAALGEEIICENLPTSMCAFSISASGKRCLLETANVAGEYTCRNSAVEVKGIVNYVESDECVAACGVDRKTVGISSDAMMEPGFAAKLCSPACLDYCPNILDLYFNLAAGEGAFLPDLCDAQRTNPHRSMMEMFSSGGAPAPSSETAPGPVSDSSAPALAPAAM
;
A
#
# COMPACT_ATOMS: atom_id res chain seq x y z
N THR A 1 -12.88 78.70 -8.39
CA THR A 1 -11.57 79.01 -7.80
C THR A 1 -10.55 77.94 -8.18
N PRO A 2 -9.29 78.30 -8.42
CA PRO A 2 -8.21 77.36 -8.80
C PRO A 2 -8.08 76.17 -7.83
N ILE A 3 -8.36 76.41 -6.54
CA ILE A 3 -8.41 75.41 -5.47
C ILE A 3 -9.39 74.25 -5.77
N ASN A 4 -10.53 74.53 -6.41
CA ASN A 4 -11.52 73.50 -6.74
C ASN A 4 -11.11 72.63 -7.94
N GLN A 5 -10.29 73.15 -8.86
CA GLN A 5 -9.74 72.36 -9.95
C GLN A 5 -8.63 71.42 -9.47
N GLU A 6 -7.77 71.90 -8.58
CA GLU A 6 -6.71 71.10 -7.95
C GLU A 6 -7.28 69.88 -7.20
N ARG A 7 -8.35 70.10 -6.41
CA ARG A 7 -9.06 69.04 -5.68
C ARG A 7 -9.69 68.00 -6.62
N ARG A 8 -10.27 68.43 -7.75
CA ARG A 8 -10.85 67.51 -8.75
C ARG A 8 -9.78 66.68 -9.45
N LYS A 9 -8.61 67.27 -9.73
CA LYS A 9 -7.47 66.57 -10.33
C LYS A 9 -6.90 65.52 -9.37
N ARG A 10 -6.69 65.86 -8.10
CA ARG A 10 -6.27 64.89 -7.06
C ARG A 10 -7.25 63.73 -6.88
N ARG A 11 -8.56 64.02 -6.86
CA ARG A 11 -9.59 62.95 -6.77
C ARG A 11 -9.57 62.01 -7.98
N ARG A 12 -9.35 62.52 -9.20
CA ARG A 12 -9.22 61.68 -10.41
C ARG A 12 -7.95 60.83 -10.39
N ILE A 13 -6.86 61.35 -9.84
CA ILE A 13 -5.60 60.61 -9.68
C ILE A 13 -5.79 59.48 -8.67
N ASN A 14 -6.27 59.77 -7.45
CA ASN A 14 -6.52 58.73 -6.45
C ASN A 14 -7.47 57.63 -6.95
N LYS A 15 -8.56 58.01 -7.63
CA LYS A 15 -9.52 57.04 -8.19
C LYS A 15 -8.88 56.15 -9.28
N LYS A 16 -7.97 56.69 -10.10
CA LYS A 16 -7.20 55.90 -11.06
C LYS A 16 -6.21 54.97 -10.36
N THR A 17 -5.51 55.44 -9.33
CA THR A 17 -4.56 54.63 -8.56
C THR A 17 -5.26 53.48 -7.84
N GLU A 18 -6.43 53.71 -7.25
CA GLU A 18 -7.25 52.66 -6.62
C GLU A 18 -7.75 51.63 -7.62
N ALA A 19 -8.28 52.05 -8.78
CA ALA A 19 -8.74 51.12 -9.82
C ALA A 19 -7.60 50.29 -10.44
N MET A 20 -6.42 50.91 -10.59
CA MET A 20 -5.21 50.26 -11.11
C MET A 20 -4.62 49.28 -10.09
N SER A 21 -4.65 49.62 -8.79
CA SER A 21 -4.26 48.73 -7.69
C SER A 21 -5.24 47.54 -7.55
N TYR A 22 -6.54 47.78 -7.67
CA TYR A 22 -7.58 46.75 -7.55
C TYR A 22 -7.60 45.77 -8.72
N SER A 23 -7.23 46.21 -9.93
CA SER A 23 -7.13 45.34 -11.12
C SER A 23 -5.81 44.53 -11.14
N SER A 24 -4.73 45.12 -10.63
CA SER A 24 -3.41 44.47 -10.56
C SER A 24 -3.35 43.31 -9.54
N LEU A 25 -4.10 43.38 -8.43
CA LEU A 25 -4.17 42.30 -7.44
C LEU A 25 -5.05 41.11 -7.87
N LYS A 26 -6.03 41.31 -8.76
CA LYS A 26 -6.96 40.24 -9.17
C LYS A 26 -6.33 39.16 -10.03
N LEU A 27 -5.41 39.56 -10.92
CA LEU A 27 -4.70 38.63 -11.81
C LEU A 27 -3.83 37.61 -11.04
N PRO A 28 -2.93 38.02 -10.11
CA PRO A 28 -2.11 37.08 -9.36
C PRO A 28 -2.95 36.23 -8.42
N ILE A 29 -4.00 36.79 -7.80
CA ILE A 29 -4.92 36.01 -6.95
C ILE A 29 -5.62 34.92 -7.78
N PHE A 30 -6.11 35.24 -8.97
CA PHE A 30 -6.75 34.25 -9.85
C PHE A 30 -5.77 33.15 -10.29
N LEU A 31 -4.52 33.50 -10.63
CA LEU A 31 -3.49 32.53 -11.01
C LEU A 31 -3.11 31.60 -9.85
N ILE A 32 -2.94 32.15 -8.65
CA ILE A 32 -2.67 31.38 -7.43
C ILE A 32 -3.87 30.46 -7.11
N LEU A 33 -5.10 30.97 -7.17
CA LEU A 33 -6.29 30.15 -6.93
C LEU A 33 -6.40 29.01 -7.95
N SER A 34 -6.08 29.29 -9.21
CA SER A 34 -6.10 28.30 -10.29
C SER A 34 -5.02 27.23 -10.08
N SER A 35 -3.80 27.60 -9.72
CA SER A 35 -2.73 26.62 -9.46
C SER A 35 -3.00 25.78 -8.22
N LEU A 36 -3.55 26.37 -7.15
CA LEU A 36 -4.01 25.60 -5.99
C LEU A 36 -5.14 24.63 -6.35
N LEU A 37 -6.03 25.01 -7.28
CA LEU A 37 -7.11 24.13 -7.74
C LEU A 37 -6.58 22.94 -8.54
N HIS A 38 -5.58 23.14 -9.40
CA HIS A 38 -4.90 22.04 -10.11
C HIS A 38 -4.08 21.16 -9.16
N ALA A 39 -3.54 21.71 -8.06
CA ALA A 39 -2.86 20.91 -7.04
C ALA A 39 -3.85 20.13 -6.15
N ALA A 40 -5.07 20.65 -5.95
CA ALA A 40 -6.11 20.01 -5.16
C ALA A 40 -6.82 18.87 -5.91
N LEU A 41 -6.91 18.97 -7.24
CA LEU A 41 -7.34 17.91 -8.13
C LEU A 41 -6.08 17.14 -8.55
N GLY A 42 -5.57 16.27 -7.67
CA GLY A 42 -4.40 15.44 -7.96
C GLY A 42 -4.51 14.80 -9.35
N GLU A 43 -3.39 14.75 -10.07
CA GLU A 43 -3.34 14.11 -11.38
C GLU A 43 -3.85 12.67 -11.29
N GLU A 44 -4.67 12.27 -12.26
CA GLU A 44 -5.20 10.92 -12.33
C GLU A 44 -4.03 9.92 -12.46
N ILE A 45 -3.91 9.01 -11.50
CA ILE A 45 -2.84 8.00 -11.54
C ILE A 45 -3.21 7.00 -12.63
N ILE A 46 -2.44 7.00 -13.71
CA ILE A 46 -2.46 6.00 -14.78
C ILE A 46 -1.13 5.25 -14.69
N CYS A 47 -1.17 3.96 -14.34
CA CYS A 47 0.04 3.18 -14.08
C CYS A 47 1.06 3.24 -15.24
N GLU A 48 0.59 3.20 -16.48
CA GLU A 48 1.43 3.23 -17.67
C GLU A 48 2.19 4.56 -17.85
N ASN A 49 1.74 5.63 -17.19
CA ASN A 49 2.40 6.93 -17.18
C ASN A 49 3.30 7.13 -15.95
N LEU A 50 3.27 6.21 -14.97
CA LEU A 50 4.08 6.33 -13.76
C LEU A 50 5.54 5.98 -14.06
N PRO A 51 6.50 6.72 -13.46
CA PRO A 51 7.89 6.29 -13.48
C PRO A 51 8.02 4.98 -12.71
N THR A 52 8.98 4.14 -13.12
CA THR A 52 9.23 2.83 -12.49
C THR A 52 9.52 2.94 -10.99
N SER A 53 10.12 4.05 -10.55
CA SER A 53 10.39 4.35 -9.14
C SER A 53 9.15 4.65 -8.30
N MET A 54 7.97 4.81 -8.90
CA MET A 54 6.69 4.98 -8.18
C MET A 54 5.67 3.92 -8.61
N CYS A 55 6.03 3.00 -9.48
CA CYS A 55 5.09 2.03 -10.04
C CYS A 55 4.59 1.04 -8.97
N ALA A 56 5.49 0.23 -8.41
CA ALA A 56 5.10 -0.75 -7.42
C ALA A 56 4.48 -0.08 -6.19
N PHE A 57 3.42 -0.70 -5.66
CA PHE A 57 2.62 -0.23 -4.52
C PHE A 57 1.86 1.08 -4.77
N SER A 58 1.56 1.39 -6.03
CA SER A 58 0.59 2.42 -6.40
C SER A 58 -0.76 1.82 -6.80
N ILE A 59 -1.81 2.64 -6.75
CA ILE A 59 -3.17 2.31 -7.18
C ILE A 59 -3.65 3.42 -8.11
N SER A 60 -4.05 3.02 -9.32
CA SER A 60 -4.59 3.92 -10.33
C SER A 60 -5.93 4.53 -9.92
N ALA A 61 -6.37 5.53 -10.68
CA ALA A 61 -7.71 6.11 -10.53
C ALA A 61 -8.83 5.10 -10.76
N SER A 62 -8.57 4.09 -11.60
CA SER A 62 -9.48 2.97 -11.83
C SER A 62 -9.53 1.95 -10.69
N GLY A 63 -8.77 2.19 -9.61
CA GLY A 63 -8.70 1.31 -8.45
C GLY A 63 -7.90 0.04 -8.69
N LYS A 64 -7.03 -0.01 -9.70
CA LYS A 64 -6.17 -1.17 -9.98
C LYS A 64 -4.76 -0.92 -9.48
N ARG A 65 -4.08 -1.95 -8.96
CA ARG A 65 -2.69 -1.83 -8.53
C ARG A 65 -1.78 -1.62 -9.73
N CYS A 66 -0.74 -0.83 -9.56
CA CYS A 66 0.32 -0.71 -10.54
C CYS A 66 1.39 -1.79 -10.29
N LEU A 67 1.74 -2.52 -11.34
CA LEU A 67 2.70 -3.61 -11.34
C LEU A 67 3.88 -3.28 -12.23
N LEU A 68 5.08 -3.54 -11.72
CA LEU A 68 6.29 -3.48 -12.50
C LEU A 68 6.47 -4.80 -13.25
N GLU A 69 6.63 -4.73 -14.57
CA GLU A 69 6.85 -5.87 -15.46
C GLU A 69 8.18 -5.72 -16.20
N THR A 70 8.83 -6.82 -16.54
CA THR A 70 10.01 -6.80 -17.42
C THR A 70 9.58 -6.42 -18.84
N ALA A 71 10.24 -5.43 -19.43
CA ALA A 71 10.01 -5.01 -20.80
C ALA A 71 10.53 -6.05 -21.81
N ASN A 72 10.24 -5.82 -23.09
CA ASN A 72 10.78 -6.65 -24.18
C ASN A 72 12.31 -6.54 -24.31
N VAL A 73 12.91 -5.48 -23.75
CA VAL A 73 14.35 -5.27 -23.68
C VAL A 73 14.84 -5.77 -22.32
N ALA A 74 15.85 -6.65 -22.34
CA ALA A 74 16.41 -7.21 -21.11
C ALA A 74 16.96 -6.09 -20.21
N GLY A 75 16.53 -6.08 -18.95
CA GLY A 75 16.95 -5.09 -17.95
C GLY A 75 16.13 -3.79 -17.93
N GLU A 76 15.12 -3.66 -18.80
CA GLU A 76 14.16 -2.56 -18.74
C GLU A 76 12.85 -3.00 -18.08
N TYR A 77 12.18 -2.06 -17.42
CA TYR A 77 10.92 -2.30 -16.74
C TYR A 77 9.82 -1.37 -17.25
N THR A 78 8.60 -1.87 -17.31
CA THR A 78 7.40 -1.12 -17.65
C THR A 78 6.39 -1.20 -16.53
N CYS A 79 5.63 -0.12 -16.32
CA CYS A 79 4.55 -0.10 -15.34
C CYS A 79 3.19 -0.36 -16.01
N ARG A 80 2.35 -1.22 -15.42
CA ARG A 80 1.01 -1.55 -15.95
C ARG A 80 0.00 -1.76 -14.83
N ASN A 81 -1.28 -1.65 -15.15
CA ASN A 81 -2.34 -2.02 -14.22
C ASN A 81 -2.41 -3.55 -13.99
N SER A 82 -2.70 -3.96 -12.76
CA SER A 82 -3.12 -5.31 -12.40
C SER A 82 -4.49 -5.65 -12.96
N ALA A 83 -4.78 -6.94 -13.07
CA ALA A 83 -6.13 -7.42 -13.41
C ALA A 83 -7.12 -7.28 -12.24
N VAL A 84 -6.63 -7.21 -11.00
CA VAL A 84 -7.42 -7.21 -9.78
C VAL A 84 -7.65 -5.78 -9.28
N GLU A 85 -8.91 -5.45 -8.98
CA GLU A 85 -9.31 -4.17 -8.40
C GLU A 85 -9.14 -4.16 -6.87
N VAL A 86 -8.66 -3.04 -6.35
CA VAL A 86 -8.52 -2.75 -4.93
C VAL A 86 -9.82 -2.14 -4.42
N LYS A 87 -10.28 -2.61 -3.26
CA LYS A 87 -11.51 -2.10 -2.66
C LYS A 87 -11.25 -0.82 -1.88
N GLY A 88 -11.90 0.27 -2.30
CA GLY A 88 -12.02 1.49 -1.49
C GLY A 88 -10.80 2.42 -1.47
N ILE A 89 -9.72 2.09 -2.18
CA ILE A 89 -8.54 2.95 -2.35
C ILE A 89 -8.35 3.21 -3.85
N VAL A 90 -8.17 4.47 -4.23
CA VAL A 90 -7.92 4.91 -5.62
C VAL A 90 -6.95 6.09 -5.59
N ASN A 91 -6.21 6.32 -6.68
CA ASN A 91 -5.26 7.43 -6.80
C ASN A 91 -4.30 7.53 -5.60
N TYR A 92 -3.65 6.41 -5.28
CA TYR A 92 -2.80 6.29 -4.10
C TYR A 92 -1.40 5.80 -4.47
N VAL A 93 -0.38 6.41 -3.85
CA VAL A 93 1.00 5.95 -3.94
C VAL A 93 1.47 5.70 -2.52
N GLU A 94 1.87 4.45 -2.23
CA GLU A 94 2.48 4.12 -0.94
C GLU A 94 3.81 4.86 -0.77
N SER A 95 4.12 5.33 0.44
CA SER A 95 5.32 6.11 0.70
C SER A 95 6.58 5.24 0.78
N ASP A 96 7.76 5.87 0.64
CA ASP A 96 9.04 5.15 0.79
C ASP A 96 9.26 4.65 2.22
N GLU A 97 8.75 5.37 3.22
CA GLU A 97 8.75 4.93 4.62
C GLU A 97 7.95 3.65 4.78
N CYS A 98 6.79 3.55 4.11
CA CYS A 98 5.96 2.36 4.15
C CYS A 98 6.60 1.17 3.41
N VAL A 99 7.17 1.41 2.23
CA VAL A 99 7.96 0.42 1.50
C VAL A 99 9.06 -0.17 2.39
N ALA A 100 9.82 0.69 3.08
CA ALA A 100 10.90 0.27 3.96
C ALA A 100 10.41 -0.41 5.26
N ALA A 101 9.31 0.08 5.84
CA ALA A 101 8.72 -0.47 7.07
C ALA A 101 8.21 -1.90 6.85
N CYS A 102 7.53 -2.13 5.73
CA CYS A 102 6.96 -3.42 5.35
C CYS A 102 7.99 -4.40 4.76
N GLY A 103 9.22 -3.95 4.51
CA GLY A 103 10.29 -4.81 3.99
C GLY A 103 10.09 -5.20 2.53
N VAL A 104 9.46 -4.33 1.73
CA VAL A 104 9.27 -4.51 0.28
C VAL A 104 10.18 -3.58 -0.51
N ASP A 105 10.35 -3.85 -1.81
CA ASP A 105 11.16 -3.03 -2.71
C ASP A 105 10.33 -2.54 -3.91
N ARG A 106 10.51 -1.27 -4.30
CA ARG A 106 9.83 -0.69 -5.46
C ARG A 106 10.23 -1.31 -6.81
N LYS A 107 11.36 -2.01 -6.85
CA LYS A 107 11.89 -2.70 -8.01
C LYS A 107 11.41 -4.15 -8.11
N THR A 108 10.56 -4.60 -7.19
CA THR A 108 9.96 -5.93 -7.27
C THR A 108 9.13 -6.03 -8.56
N VAL A 109 9.49 -7.01 -9.38
CA VAL A 109 8.79 -7.31 -10.63
C VAL A 109 7.72 -8.35 -10.31
N GLY A 110 6.49 -8.05 -10.68
CA GLY A 110 5.33 -8.87 -10.30
C GLY A 110 5.10 -8.91 -8.79
N ILE A 111 4.24 -9.83 -8.36
CA ILE A 111 3.93 -10.10 -6.95
C ILE A 111 3.87 -11.62 -6.80
N SER A 112 4.72 -12.20 -5.97
CA SER A 112 4.71 -13.63 -5.66
C SER A 112 4.43 -13.87 -4.17
N SER A 113 3.72 -14.95 -3.87
CA SER A 113 3.49 -15.43 -2.51
C SER A 113 4.78 -15.91 -1.84
N ASP A 114 5.76 -16.37 -2.62
CA ASP A 114 7.07 -16.81 -2.13
C ASP A 114 7.83 -15.73 -1.33
N ALA A 115 7.58 -14.45 -1.61
CA ALA A 115 8.19 -13.35 -0.86
C ALA A 115 7.83 -13.40 0.64
N MET A 116 6.66 -13.98 0.99
CA MET A 116 6.23 -14.13 2.38
C MET A 116 7.08 -15.14 3.16
N MET A 117 7.76 -16.06 2.46
CA MET A 117 8.65 -17.05 3.06
C MET A 117 10.09 -16.54 3.23
N GLU A 118 10.42 -15.35 2.73
CA GLU A 118 11.78 -14.81 2.83
C GLU A 118 12.14 -14.54 4.30
N PRO A 119 13.33 -14.97 4.77
CA PRO A 119 13.78 -14.72 6.13
C PRO A 119 13.68 -13.23 6.51
N GLY A 120 12.90 -12.94 7.55
CA GLY A 120 12.76 -11.58 8.09
C GLY A 120 11.71 -10.71 7.40
N PHE A 121 11.15 -11.13 6.25
CA PHE A 121 10.05 -10.40 5.61
C PHE A 121 8.83 -10.33 6.53
N ALA A 122 8.39 -11.47 7.08
CA ALA A 122 7.27 -11.52 8.01
C ALA A 122 7.48 -10.62 9.24
N ALA A 123 8.73 -10.47 9.72
CA ALA A 123 9.04 -9.59 10.84
C ALA A 123 8.79 -8.10 10.51
N LYS A 124 9.09 -7.69 9.27
CA LYS A 124 8.88 -6.33 8.78
C LYS A 124 7.41 -6.06 8.46
N LEU A 125 6.77 -6.97 7.72
CA LEU A 125 5.35 -6.89 7.39
C LEU A 125 4.47 -6.82 8.66
N CYS A 126 4.80 -7.61 9.68
CA CYS A 126 4.07 -7.63 10.95
C CYS A 126 4.54 -6.58 11.98
N SER A 127 5.38 -5.64 11.57
CA SER A 127 5.77 -4.52 12.44
C SER A 127 4.63 -3.50 12.56
N PRO A 128 4.46 -2.83 13.71
CA PRO A 128 3.43 -1.79 13.87
C PRO A 128 3.54 -0.67 12.82
N ALA A 129 4.76 -0.33 12.43
CA ALA A 129 5.01 0.68 11.41
C ALA A 129 4.39 0.31 10.05
N CYS A 130 4.34 -0.98 9.69
CA CYS A 130 3.69 -1.45 8.48
C CYS A 130 2.17 -1.61 8.67
N LEU A 131 1.76 -2.32 9.73
CA LEU A 131 0.36 -2.69 9.96
C LEU A 131 -0.56 -1.47 10.17
N ASP A 132 -0.07 -0.42 10.82
CA ASP A 132 -0.92 0.71 11.21
C ASP A 132 -0.94 1.82 10.17
N TYR A 133 0.06 1.89 9.27
CA TYR A 133 0.29 3.07 8.44
C TYR A 133 0.41 2.81 6.93
N CYS A 134 0.46 1.55 6.48
CA CYS A 134 0.73 1.19 5.09
C CYS A 134 -0.43 0.40 4.45
N PRO A 135 -1.57 1.06 4.18
CA PRO A 135 -2.82 0.39 3.86
C PRO A 135 -2.80 -0.37 2.53
N ASN A 136 -2.08 0.09 1.51
CA ASN A 136 -2.06 -0.61 0.22
C ASN A 136 -1.19 -1.86 0.29
N ILE A 137 0.00 -1.77 0.90
CA ILE A 137 0.86 -2.94 1.12
C ILE A 137 0.14 -3.96 2.00
N LEU A 138 -0.50 -3.51 3.09
CA LEU A 138 -1.21 -4.41 3.98
C LEU A 138 -2.38 -5.12 3.28
N ASP A 139 -3.23 -4.39 2.55
CA ASP A 139 -4.33 -4.99 1.79
C ASP A 139 -3.81 -6.01 0.76
N LEU A 140 -2.66 -5.72 0.12
CA LEU A 140 -2.07 -6.64 -0.85
C LEU A 140 -1.69 -7.98 -0.21
N TYR A 141 -0.89 -7.94 0.86
CA TYR A 141 -0.40 -9.17 1.50
C TYR A 141 -1.48 -9.89 2.30
N PHE A 142 -2.47 -9.17 2.81
CA PHE A 142 -3.65 -9.78 3.42
C PHE A 142 -4.42 -10.62 2.40
N ASN A 143 -4.68 -10.06 1.22
CA ASN A 143 -5.38 -10.77 0.14
C ASN A 143 -4.53 -11.90 -0.46
N LEU A 144 -3.20 -11.72 -0.54
CA LEU A 144 -2.28 -12.75 -1.01
C LEU A 144 -2.27 -13.95 -0.05
N ALA A 145 -2.12 -13.70 1.26
CA ALA A 145 -2.19 -14.75 2.28
C ALA A 145 -3.54 -15.50 2.23
N ALA A 146 -4.66 -14.77 2.10
CA ALA A 146 -5.98 -15.38 1.97
C ALA A 146 -6.10 -16.24 0.71
N GLY A 147 -5.49 -15.82 -0.41
CA GLY A 147 -5.41 -16.59 -1.65
C GLY A 147 -4.63 -17.90 -1.49
N GLU A 148 -3.64 -17.92 -0.59
CA GLU A 148 -2.86 -19.12 -0.21
C GLU A 148 -3.51 -19.93 0.93
N GLY A 149 -4.72 -19.56 1.37
CA GLY A 149 -5.43 -20.23 2.46
C GLY A 149 -4.91 -19.90 3.87
N ALA A 150 -4.06 -18.89 4.00
CA ALA A 150 -3.54 -18.40 5.27
C ALA A 150 -4.26 -17.11 5.72
N PHE A 151 -4.17 -16.81 7.02
CA PHE A 151 -4.68 -15.56 7.59
C PHE A 151 -3.51 -14.71 8.10
N LEU A 152 -3.35 -13.50 7.55
CA LEU A 152 -2.21 -12.66 7.86
C LEU A 152 -2.08 -12.31 9.36
N PRO A 153 -3.16 -12.02 10.10
CA PRO A 153 -3.08 -11.83 11.55
C PRO A 153 -2.52 -13.05 12.30
N ASP A 154 -2.92 -14.26 11.94
CA ASP A 154 -2.41 -15.49 12.56
C ASP A 154 -0.90 -15.63 12.28
N LEU A 155 -0.46 -15.31 11.07
CA LEU A 155 0.96 -15.26 10.71
C LEU A 155 1.72 -14.25 11.58
N CYS A 156 1.15 -13.07 11.80
CA CYS A 156 1.78 -12.05 12.63
C CYS A 156 1.84 -12.44 14.10
N ASP A 157 0.81 -13.09 14.65
CA ASP A 157 0.84 -13.62 16.02
C ASP A 157 1.87 -14.74 16.19
N ALA A 158 1.93 -15.64 15.21
CA ALA A 158 2.91 -16.71 15.20
C ALA A 158 4.35 -16.17 15.04
N GLN A 159 4.54 -15.12 14.24
CA GLN A 159 5.84 -14.46 14.11
C GLN A 159 6.31 -13.80 15.43
N ARG A 160 5.38 -13.25 16.23
CA ARG A 160 5.70 -12.65 17.54
C ARG A 160 6.05 -13.69 18.60
N THR A 161 5.41 -14.85 18.54
CA THR A 161 5.54 -15.90 19.55
C THR A 161 6.66 -16.89 19.23
N ASN A 162 6.83 -17.29 17.96
CA ASN A 162 7.89 -18.18 17.51
C ASN A 162 8.30 -17.93 16.05
N PRO A 163 9.32 -17.09 15.79
CA PRO A 163 9.69 -16.72 14.43
C PRO A 163 10.31 -17.85 13.60
N HIS A 164 10.86 -18.89 14.24
CA HIS A 164 11.56 -19.97 13.55
C HIS A 164 10.64 -21.08 13.01
N ARG A 165 9.44 -21.25 13.58
CA ARG A 165 8.53 -22.36 13.25
C ARG A 165 7.41 -21.96 12.27
N SER A 166 7.09 -20.68 12.21
CA SER A 166 5.79 -20.21 11.71
C SER A 166 5.70 -20.09 10.19
N MET A 167 6.79 -19.78 9.47
CA MET A 167 6.71 -19.51 8.03
C MET A 167 6.54 -20.78 7.18
N MET A 168 7.04 -21.94 7.64
CA MET A 168 6.92 -23.20 6.89
C MET A 168 5.59 -23.92 7.12
N GLU A 169 5.02 -23.83 8.31
CA GLU A 169 3.81 -24.60 8.66
C GLU A 169 2.54 -23.96 8.10
N MET A 170 2.49 -22.63 7.94
CA MET A 170 1.28 -21.90 7.54
C MET A 170 0.98 -21.94 6.04
N PHE A 171 2.00 -21.85 5.19
CA PHE A 171 1.84 -21.91 3.74
C PHE A 171 1.90 -23.33 3.17
N SER A 172 2.41 -24.28 3.97
CA SER A 172 2.50 -25.70 3.59
C SER A 172 1.30 -26.52 4.06
N SER A 173 0.43 -25.93 4.89
CA SER A 173 -0.80 -26.55 5.37
C SER A 173 -2.00 -25.80 4.81
N GLY A 174 -2.56 -26.28 3.70
CA GLY A 174 -3.94 -25.94 3.29
C GLY A 174 -4.98 -26.51 4.27
N GLY A 175 -4.80 -26.27 5.56
CA GLY A 175 -5.53 -26.87 6.66
C GLY A 175 -6.51 -25.88 7.24
N ALA A 176 -7.78 -26.03 6.85
CA ALA A 176 -8.91 -25.40 7.53
C ALA A 176 -8.81 -25.62 9.07
N PRO A 177 -9.20 -24.64 9.90
CA PRO A 177 -9.22 -24.84 11.33
C PRO A 177 -10.24 -25.93 11.66
N ALA A 178 -9.76 -27.09 12.13
CA ALA A 178 -10.62 -28.11 12.70
C ALA A 178 -11.25 -27.54 13.99
N PRO A 179 -12.57 -27.67 14.19
CA PRO A 179 -13.19 -27.20 15.42
C PRO A 179 -12.63 -27.98 16.60
N SER A 180 -12.16 -27.25 17.61
CA SER A 180 -11.71 -27.78 18.89
C SER A 180 -12.85 -28.60 19.50
N SER A 181 -12.76 -29.93 19.38
CA SER A 181 -13.65 -30.82 20.11
C SER A 181 -13.13 -30.94 21.53
N GLU A 182 -13.87 -30.32 22.45
CA GLU A 182 -13.74 -30.54 23.88
C GLU A 182 -13.81 -32.05 24.16
N THR A 183 -12.68 -32.64 24.54
CA THR A 183 -12.60 -34.04 24.91
C THR A 183 -13.02 -34.17 26.37
N ALA A 184 -14.27 -34.59 26.57
CA ALA A 184 -14.74 -35.13 27.84
C ALA A 184 -14.04 -36.48 28.14
N PRO A 185 -13.81 -36.86 29.41
CA PRO A 185 -12.96 -38.00 29.74
C PRO A 185 -13.71 -39.34 29.81
N GLY A 186 -13.08 -40.39 29.24
CA GLY A 186 -13.18 -41.80 29.69
C GLY A 186 -13.66 -42.82 28.65
N PRO A 187 -13.43 -44.15 28.84
CA PRO A 187 -12.60 -44.81 29.84
C PRO A 187 -11.45 -45.67 29.24
N VAL A 188 -10.53 -46.01 30.12
CA VAL A 188 -9.39 -46.92 29.94
C VAL A 188 -9.84 -48.35 29.62
N SER A 189 -9.06 -49.06 28.79
CA SER A 189 -9.02 -50.52 28.78
C SER A 189 -7.58 -50.97 28.49
N ASP A 190 -6.94 -51.43 29.54
CA ASP A 190 -5.69 -52.19 29.53
C ASP A 190 -5.87 -53.50 28.77
N SER A 191 -4.92 -53.84 27.90
CA SER A 191 -4.50 -55.23 27.71
C SER A 191 -3.07 -55.26 27.21
N SER A 192 -2.25 -55.96 28.01
CA SER A 192 -0.81 -56.00 27.96
C SER A 192 -0.27 -57.08 27.00
N ALA A 193 0.70 -56.69 26.15
CA ALA A 193 1.96 -57.39 25.76
C ALA A 193 1.94 -58.82 25.15
N PRO A 194 3.04 -59.35 24.55
CA PRO A 194 4.38 -58.78 24.33
C PRO A 194 4.94 -58.86 22.88
N ALA A 195 6.18 -58.36 22.76
CA ALA A 195 6.99 -58.11 21.58
C ALA A 195 7.49 -59.33 20.79
N LEU A 196 7.86 -59.08 19.52
CA LEU A 196 8.90 -59.80 18.77
C LEU A 196 9.64 -58.80 17.84
N ALA A 197 10.97 -58.82 17.91
CA ALA A 197 11.90 -57.97 17.15
C ALA A 197 12.41 -58.71 15.87
N PRO A 198 13.41 -58.20 15.10
CA PRO A 198 13.31 -57.93 13.66
C PRO A 198 14.17 -58.87 12.77
N ALA A 199 14.12 -58.72 11.43
CA ALA A 199 15.29 -58.69 10.50
C ALA A 199 14.95 -58.78 8.98
N ALA A 200 15.92 -58.29 8.19
CA ALA A 200 16.20 -58.39 6.75
C ALA A 200 15.65 -57.24 5.88
N MET A 201 16.47 -56.49 5.11
CA MET A 201 17.85 -56.68 4.60
C MET A 201 18.72 -55.44 4.80
#